data_AF-A0A8H7Y950-F1
#
_entry.id   AF-A0A8H7Y950-F1
#
_cell.length_a   1.000
_cell.length_b   1.000
_cell.length_c   1.000
_cell.angle_alpha   90.00
_cell.angle_beta   90.00
_cell.angle_gamma   90.00
#
_symmetry.space_group_name_H-M   'P 1'
#
loop_
_entity.id
_entity.type
_entity.pdbx_description
1 polymer ?
#
loop_
_entity_poly.entity_id
_entity_poly.type
_entity_poly.pdbx_seq_one_letter_code
_entity_poly.pdbx_strand_id
1 'polypeptide(L)'
;MPKSITQVKLRVLNLLCTDPASQPEMFKRIKLPNLEGLRLENEDFKQGWKLDIYLPILRQAPLLQFLTLSTYRSRIPLIGAPPRHGLKHRAVPDREMTRFLKAIPSVVCLRLPLAININAFVVEELARGCYIPLLETLELGSLHGEHIVEMIHRRNYLVENTLLCSPVLGETSAMGASGRHSSTEASTPIRRISRLNLSVEEDEQVLAYVHHSLRAYQGISSETIEVHITSHNPRLFYHPE
;
A
#
# COMPACT_ATOMS: atom_id res chain seq x y z
N MET A 1 23.86 -19.71 35.18
CA MET A 1 23.38 -19.57 33.79
C MET A 1 22.36 -18.44 33.75
N PRO A 2 22.58 -17.36 32.99
CA PRO A 2 21.60 -16.30 32.88
C PRO A 2 20.34 -16.86 32.21
N LYS A 3 19.20 -16.73 32.89
CA LYS A 3 17.89 -17.14 32.37
C LYS A 3 17.67 -16.42 31.04
N SER A 4 17.40 -17.20 29.99
CA SER A 4 16.96 -16.71 28.69
C SER A 4 15.89 -15.64 28.91
N ILE A 5 16.25 -14.38 28.67
CA ILE A 5 15.28 -13.29 28.59
C ILE A 5 14.39 -13.71 27.44
N THR A 6 13.16 -14.12 27.76
CA THR A 6 12.09 -14.35 26.78
C THR A 6 12.13 -13.19 25.81
N GLN A 7 12.63 -13.45 24.58
CA GLN A 7 12.69 -12.44 23.53
C GLN A 7 11.30 -11.86 23.40
N VAL A 8 11.13 -10.62 23.83
CA VAL A 8 9.87 -9.90 23.65
C VAL A 8 9.61 -9.89 22.16
N LYS A 9 8.60 -10.66 21.72
CA LYS A 9 8.22 -10.75 20.32
C LYS A 9 7.52 -9.46 19.96
N LEU A 10 8.28 -8.49 19.47
CA LEU A 10 7.74 -7.23 19.00
C LEU A 10 6.84 -7.48 17.78
N ARG A 11 5.53 -7.28 17.95
CA ARG A 11 4.53 -7.45 16.88
C ARG A 11 4.17 -6.14 16.19
N VAL A 12 4.23 -5.03 16.90
CA VAL A 12 3.88 -3.69 16.40
C VAL A 12 5.02 -2.73 16.70
N LEU A 13 5.41 -1.95 15.70
CA LEU A 13 6.47 -0.94 15.81
C LEU A 13 6.02 0.37 15.17
N ASN A 14 6.13 1.45 15.93
CA ASN A 14 5.93 2.81 15.46
C ASN A 14 7.27 3.54 15.51
N LEU A 15 7.75 4.04 14.37
CA LEU A 15 9.01 4.79 14.27
C LEU A 15 8.74 6.20 13.78
N LEU A 16 9.18 7.17 14.58
CA LEU A 16 9.37 8.54 14.14
C LEU A 16 10.79 8.67 13.57
N CYS A 17 10.88 8.93 12.27
CA CYS A 17 12.13 9.01 11.55
C CYS A 17 12.50 10.49 11.31
N THR A 18 13.51 10.96 12.04
CA THR A 18 14.18 12.24 11.85
C THR A 18 15.38 12.05 10.94
N ASP A 19 15.33 12.60 9.72
CA ASP A 19 16.39 12.48 8.71
C ASP A 19 16.91 11.03 8.53
N PRO A 20 16.06 10.10 8.06
CA PRO A 20 16.44 8.70 7.90
C PRO A 20 17.55 8.50 6.85
N ALA A 21 17.85 9.51 6.02
CA ALA A 21 18.92 9.47 5.03
C ALA A 21 20.32 9.62 5.66
N SER A 22 20.42 10.21 6.85
CA SER A 22 21.70 10.37 7.57
C SER A 22 22.27 9.04 8.05
N GLN A 23 21.42 8.05 8.34
CA GLN A 23 21.82 6.78 8.95
C GLN A 23 21.04 5.57 8.38
N PRO A 24 21.12 5.30 7.07
CA PRO A 24 20.36 4.22 6.42
C PRO A 24 20.73 2.82 6.94
N GLU A 25 21.93 2.66 7.49
CA GLU A 25 22.41 1.40 8.05
C GLU A 25 21.64 0.96 9.30
N MET A 26 20.94 1.86 10.00
CA MET A 26 20.18 1.49 11.19
C MET A 26 19.10 0.45 10.86
N PHE A 27 18.40 0.61 9.73
CA PHE A 27 17.32 -0.28 9.32
C PHE A 27 17.81 -1.68 8.94
N LYS A 28 19.09 -1.84 8.59
CA LYS A 28 19.69 -3.15 8.30
C LYS A 28 19.98 -3.95 9.56
N ARG A 29 20.22 -3.27 10.69
CA ARG A 29 20.62 -3.88 11.97
C ARG A 29 19.43 -4.38 12.79
N ILE A 30 18.24 -3.80 12.58
CA ILE A 30 17.04 -4.16 13.33
C ILE A 30 16.42 -5.42 12.71
N LYS A 31 16.31 -6.50 13.49
CA LYS A 31 15.66 -7.76 13.08
C LYS A 31 14.26 -7.82 13.68
N LEU A 32 13.25 -7.96 12.82
CA LEU A 32 11.84 -7.88 13.20
C LEU A 32 11.04 -9.10 12.72
N PRO A 33 11.48 -10.34 13.04
CA PRO A 33 10.92 -11.55 12.43
C PRO A 33 9.44 -11.80 12.77
N ASN A 34 8.94 -11.22 13.85
CA ASN A 34 7.55 -11.38 14.31
C ASN A 34 6.70 -10.10 14.12
N LEU A 35 7.21 -9.12 13.36
CA LEU A 35 6.52 -7.85 13.18
C LEU A 35 5.35 -8.00 12.21
N GLU A 36 4.17 -7.69 12.70
CA GLU A 36 2.91 -7.71 11.96
C GLU A 36 2.46 -6.30 11.59
N GLY A 37 2.77 -5.30 12.41
CA GLY A 37 2.41 -3.91 12.19
C GLY A 37 3.60 -2.97 12.21
N LEU A 38 3.76 -2.18 11.15
CA LEU A 38 4.77 -1.12 11.06
C LEU A 38 4.13 0.21 10.71
N ARG A 39 4.39 1.22 11.53
CA ARG A 39 4.08 2.61 11.23
C ARG A 39 5.36 3.42 11.15
N LEU A 40 5.55 4.09 10.02
CA LEU A 40 6.66 4.99 9.77
C LEU A 40 6.11 6.42 9.69
N GLU A 41 6.61 7.30 10.54
CA GLU A 41 6.34 8.72 10.50
C GLU A 41 7.61 9.44 10.04
N ASN A 42 7.51 10.23 8.97
CA ASN A 42 8.65 10.98 8.43
C ASN A 42 8.52 12.46 8.78
N GLU A 43 9.55 13.00 9.44
CA GLU A 43 9.65 14.43 9.79
C GLU A 43 10.41 15.24 8.71
N ASP A 44 11.00 14.60 7.69
CA ASP A 44 11.65 15.32 6.58
C ASP A 44 10.62 15.96 5.63
N PHE A 45 10.26 17.21 5.94
CA PHE A 45 9.38 18.05 5.13
C PHE A 45 10.02 18.54 3.82
N LYS A 46 11.36 18.45 3.66
CA LYS A 46 12.07 19.02 2.51
C LYS A 46 12.17 18.04 1.35
N GLN A 47 12.46 16.77 1.64
CA GLN A 47 12.72 15.77 0.60
C GLN A 47 11.52 14.86 0.33
N GLY A 48 10.51 14.86 1.20
CA GLY A 48 9.37 13.97 1.12
C GLY A 48 9.74 12.51 1.40
N TRP A 49 8.95 11.58 0.86
CA TRP A 49 9.18 10.15 1.10
C TRP A 49 10.23 9.58 0.14
N LYS A 50 11.36 9.15 0.71
CA LYS A 50 12.36 8.28 0.07
C LYS A 50 12.16 6.83 0.51
N LEU A 51 11.31 6.10 -0.20
CA LEU A 51 10.89 4.73 0.12
C LEU A 51 12.08 3.75 0.16
N ASP A 52 13.09 3.97 -0.66
CA ASP A 52 14.29 3.14 -0.74
C ASP A 52 15.01 2.99 0.61
N ILE A 53 14.95 4.03 1.44
CA ILE A 53 15.60 4.04 2.76
C ILE A 53 14.96 3.01 3.69
N TYR A 54 13.67 2.72 3.51
CA TYR A 54 12.90 1.81 4.37
C TYR A 54 12.90 0.36 3.88
N LEU A 55 13.38 0.08 2.66
CA LEU A 55 13.45 -1.29 2.13
C LEU A 55 14.17 -2.27 3.07
N PRO A 56 15.28 -1.91 3.75
CA PRO A 56 15.94 -2.82 4.67
C PRO A 56 15.03 -3.29 5.80
N ILE A 57 14.30 -2.38 6.48
CA ILE A 57 13.43 -2.76 7.61
C ILE A 57 12.23 -3.59 7.13
N LEU A 58 11.66 -3.27 5.97
CA LEU A 58 10.55 -4.05 5.39
C LEU A 58 10.97 -5.49 5.09
N ARG A 59 12.17 -5.69 4.54
CA ARG A 59 12.73 -7.04 4.29
C ARG A 59 13.04 -7.84 5.54
N GLN A 60 13.19 -7.19 6.70
CA GLN A 60 13.40 -7.86 7.99
C GLN A 60 12.08 -8.23 8.69
N ALA A 61 10.93 -7.89 8.11
CA ALA A 61 9.60 -8.11 8.66
C ALA A 61 8.75 -9.02 7.74
N PRO A 62 9.06 -10.32 7.65
CA PRO A 62 8.39 -11.25 6.72
C PRO A 62 6.91 -11.51 7.06
N LEU A 63 6.48 -11.20 8.29
CA LEU A 63 5.10 -11.37 8.75
C LEU A 63 4.29 -10.06 8.71
N LEU A 64 4.81 -9.02 8.05
CA LEU A 64 4.18 -7.71 8.04
C LEU A 64 2.83 -7.76 7.31
N GLN A 65 1.76 -7.41 8.04
CA GLN A 65 0.39 -7.37 7.53
C GLN A 65 -0.15 -5.95 7.45
N PHE A 66 0.29 -5.06 8.35
CA PHE A 66 -0.17 -3.68 8.44
C PHE A 66 1.00 -2.73 8.23
N LEU A 67 0.96 -1.94 7.16
CA LEU A 67 1.95 -0.92 6.88
C LEU A 67 1.31 0.44 6.76
N THR A 68 1.79 1.39 7.55
CA THR A 68 1.36 2.79 7.49
C THR A 68 2.56 3.70 7.30
N LEU A 69 2.53 4.49 6.22
CA LEU A 69 3.39 5.64 6.05
C LEU A 69 2.57 6.90 6.40
N SER A 70 3.09 7.78 7.23
CA SER A 70 2.39 8.99 7.66
C SER A 70 3.30 10.21 7.66
N THR A 71 2.82 11.32 7.12
CA THR A 71 3.52 12.61 7.31
C THR A 71 3.46 12.99 8.79
N TYR A 72 4.58 13.38 9.37
CA TYR A 72 4.59 13.83 10.76
C TYR A 72 3.76 15.11 10.89
N ARG A 73 2.65 15.02 11.63
CA ARG A 73 1.85 16.17 12.02
C ARG A 73 2.38 16.64 13.38
N SER A 74 3.29 17.62 13.38
CA SER A 74 3.69 18.29 14.62
C SER A 74 2.42 18.76 15.33
N ARG A 75 2.12 18.20 16.50
CA ARG A 75 1.00 18.62 17.36
C ARG A 75 1.28 19.94 18.07
N ILE A 76 2.50 20.45 17.95
CA ILE A 76 2.89 21.75 18.48
C ILE A 76 2.70 22.75 17.35
N PRO A 77 1.80 23.75 17.49
CA PRO A 77 1.78 24.89 16.59
C PRO A 77 3.17 25.53 16.70
N LEU A 78 3.96 25.43 15.62
CA LEU A 78 5.28 26.03 15.58
C LEU A 78 5.12 27.53 15.42
N ILE A 79 4.85 28.18 16.55
CA ILE A 79 4.86 29.64 16.68
C ILE A 79 6.28 30.08 16.29
N GLY A 80 6.42 30.74 15.14
CA GLY A 80 7.70 31.28 14.66
C GLY A 80 8.48 30.41 13.68
N ALA A 81 7.95 29.27 13.21
CA ALA A 81 8.54 28.64 12.02
C ALA A 81 8.22 29.50 10.79
N PRO A 82 9.21 29.78 9.90
CA PRO A 82 8.94 30.46 8.64
C PRO A 82 7.84 29.72 7.88
N PRO A 83 7.00 30.41 7.08
CA PRO A 83 5.90 29.79 6.34
C PRO A 83 6.46 28.57 5.63
N ARG A 84 6.07 27.39 6.14
CA ARG A 84 6.65 26.13 5.70
C ARG A 84 6.35 26.06 4.21
N HIS A 85 7.39 26.10 3.37
CA HIS A 85 7.27 25.75 1.97
C HIS A 85 6.39 24.51 1.90
N GLY A 86 5.33 24.59 1.08
CA GLY A 86 4.30 23.57 1.00
C GLY A 86 4.89 22.16 0.98
N LEU A 87 4.18 21.18 1.53
CA LEU A 87 4.56 19.77 1.37
C LEU A 87 4.68 19.50 -0.13
N LYS A 88 5.89 19.54 -0.68
CA LYS A 88 6.11 19.23 -2.08
C LYS A 88 5.83 17.73 -2.22
N HIS A 89 4.79 17.38 -2.97
CA HIS A 89 4.51 16.01 -3.35
C HIS A 89 5.71 15.54 -4.17
N ARG A 90 6.57 14.72 -3.56
CA ARG A 90 7.65 14.10 -4.32
C ARG A 90 7.01 13.06 -5.22
N ALA A 91 7.11 13.26 -6.53
CA ALA A 91 6.86 12.18 -7.48
C ALA A 91 7.84 11.04 -7.17
N VAL A 92 7.33 9.95 -6.58
CA VAL A 92 8.13 8.77 -6.29
C VAL A 92 8.41 8.06 -7.62
N PRO A 93 9.67 7.87 -8.02
CA PRO A 93 9.98 7.17 -9.26
C PRO A 93 9.39 5.76 -9.29
N ASP A 94 8.91 5.31 -10.44
CA ASP A 94 8.27 3.99 -10.61
C ASP A 94 9.15 2.86 -10.07
N ARG A 95 10.45 2.90 -10.37
CA ARG A 95 11.43 1.90 -9.89
C ARG A 95 11.54 1.86 -8.37
N GLU A 96 11.39 3.00 -7.70
CA GLU A 96 11.41 3.10 -6.24
C GLU A 96 10.11 2.52 -5.66
N MET A 97 8.96 2.92 -6.21
CA MET A 97 7.66 2.39 -5.81
C MET A 97 7.54 0.88 -6.02
N THR A 98 7.95 0.37 -7.19
CA THR A 98 7.96 -1.07 -7.49
C THR A 98 8.80 -1.85 -6.50
N ARG A 99 10.01 -1.37 -6.16
CA ARG A 99 10.86 -2.04 -5.16
C ARG A 99 10.24 -2.03 -3.77
N PHE A 100 9.55 -0.94 -3.42
CA PHE A 100 8.82 -0.82 -2.16
C PHE A 100 7.68 -1.83 -2.07
N LEU A 101 6.79 -1.89 -3.06
CA LEU A 101 5.65 -2.81 -3.05
C LEU A 101 6.10 -4.29 -3.10
N LYS A 102 7.18 -4.60 -3.84
CA LYS A 102 7.79 -5.94 -3.85
C LYS A 102 8.40 -6.35 -2.51
N ALA A 103 8.73 -5.40 -1.64
CA ALA A 103 9.28 -5.69 -0.31
C ALA A 103 8.22 -6.07 0.72
N ILE A 104 6.91 -5.96 0.37
CA ILE A 104 5.79 -6.12 1.31
C ILE A 104 4.68 -7.05 0.78
N PRO A 105 5.00 -8.23 0.25
CA PRO A 105 4.02 -9.10 -0.42
C PRO A 105 2.91 -9.61 0.51
N SER A 106 3.17 -9.69 1.83
CA SER A 106 2.23 -10.18 2.84
C SER A 106 1.26 -9.13 3.39
N VAL A 107 1.40 -7.86 2.97
CA VAL A 107 0.58 -6.77 3.52
C VAL A 107 -0.88 -6.92 3.12
N VAL A 108 -1.74 -6.81 4.12
CA VAL A 108 -3.21 -6.85 3.99
C VAL A 108 -3.80 -5.45 4.06
N CYS A 109 -3.16 -4.56 4.83
CA CYS A 109 -3.57 -3.18 4.99
C CYS A 109 -2.40 -2.24 4.70
N LEU A 110 -2.54 -1.45 3.62
CA LEU A 110 -1.56 -0.46 3.22
C LEU A 110 -2.15 0.94 3.35
N ARG A 111 -1.46 1.80 4.11
CA ARG A 111 -1.77 3.23 4.21
C ARG A 111 -0.60 4.07 3.72
N LEU A 112 -0.85 4.88 2.70
CA LEU A 112 0.09 5.82 2.11
C LEU A 112 -0.40 7.26 2.30
N PRO A 113 0.49 8.21 2.61
CA PRO A 113 0.12 9.61 2.68
C PRO A 113 -0.08 10.17 1.26
N LEU A 114 -0.88 11.23 1.13
CA LEU A 114 -1.11 11.93 -0.15
C LEU A 114 0.19 12.41 -0.84
N ALA A 115 1.27 12.62 -0.07
CA ALA A 115 2.59 12.96 -0.61
C ALA A 115 3.19 11.87 -1.51
N ILE A 116 2.63 10.66 -1.54
CA ILE A 116 3.10 9.52 -2.32
C ILE A 116 2.09 9.22 -3.42
N ASN A 117 2.37 9.72 -4.62
CA ASN A 117 1.58 9.43 -5.80
C ASN A 117 1.98 8.06 -6.41
N ILE A 118 0.99 7.25 -6.78
CA ILE A 118 1.21 5.97 -7.46
C ILE A 118 1.01 6.18 -8.97
N ASN A 119 2.07 5.97 -9.76
CA ASN A 119 1.98 6.05 -11.21
C ASN A 119 1.00 4.99 -11.76
N ALA A 120 0.26 5.34 -12.83
CA ALA A 120 -0.58 4.46 -13.62
C ALA A 120 0.03 3.07 -13.92
N PHE A 121 1.33 2.99 -14.26
CA PHE A 121 1.98 1.68 -14.48
C PHE A 121 1.94 0.80 -13.22
N VAL A 122 2.23 1.38 -12.06
CA VAL A 122 2.20 0.65 -10.78
C VAL A 122 0.76 0.31 -10.38
N VAL A 123 -0.18 1.21 -10.66
CA VAL A 123 -1.62 0.98 -10.45
C VAL A 123 -2.09 -0.23 -11.27
N GLU A 124 -1.70 -0.34 -12.53
CA GLU A 124 -2.06 -1.48 -13.39
C GLU A 124 -1.49 -2.80 -12.85
N GLU A 125 -0.25 -2.81 -12.37
CA GLU A 125 0.36 -4.01 -11.77
C GLU A 125 -0.28 -4.38 -10.42
N LEU A 126 -0.76 -3.40 -9.64
CA LEU A 126 -1.59 -3.64 -8.46
C LEU A 126 -2.95 -4.25 -8.85
N ALA A 127 -3.53 -3.80 -9.97
CA ALA A 127 -4.79 -4.33 -10.51
C ALA A 127 -4.68 -5.83 -10.81
N ARG A 128 -3.54 -6.22 -11.41
CA ARG A 128 -3.24 -7.61 -11.78
C ARG A 128 -2.87 -8.50 -10.58
N GLY A 129 -2.70 -7.92 -9.39
CA GLY A 129 -2.19 -8.64 -8.22
C GLY A 129 -0.70 -8.98 -8.28
N CYS A 130 0.06 -8.41 -9.23
CA CYS A 130 1.52 -8.59 -9.31
C CYS A 130 2.23 -8.00 -8.08
N TYR A 131 1.61 -6.98 -7.46
CA TYR A 131 2.07 -6.36 -6.23
C TYR A 131 1.05 -6.54 -5.12
N ILE A 132 1.56 -6.89 -3.93
CA ILE A 132 0.79 -7.06 -2.68
C ILE A 132 -0.47 -7.90 -2.93
N PRO A 133 -0.33 -9.17 -3.32
CA PRO A 133 -1.48 -10.01 -3.69
C PRO A 133 -2.49 -10.18 -2.55
N LEU A 134 -2.10 -10.00 -1.29
CA LEU A 134 -2.98 -10.15 -0.13
C LEU A 134 -3.69 -8.85 0.31
N LEU A 135 -3.54 -7.75 -0.44
CA LEU A 135 -4.13 -6.46 -0.08
C LEU A 135 -5.67 -6.52 -0.03
N GLU A 136 -6.23 -6.14 1.12
CA GLU A 136 -7.68 -6.07 1.36
C GLU A 136 -8.14 -4.64 1.68
N THR A 137 -7.29 -3.87 2.38
CA THR A 137 -7.56 -2.49 2.76
C THR A 137 -6.50 -1.58 2.18
N LEU A 138 -6.95 -0.59 1.41
CA LEU A 138 -6.09 0.38 0.77
C LEU A 138 -6.49 1.80 1.17
N GLU A 139 -5.54 2.54 1.75
CA GLU A 139 -5.69 3.95 2.07
C GLU A 139 -4.59 4.74 1.35
N LEU A 140 -4.96 5.65 0.46
CA LEU A 140 -4.00 6.53 -0.19
C LEU A 140 -4.63 7.86 -0.56
N GLY A 141 -3.77 8.83 -0.82
CA GLY A 141 -4.15 10.02 -1.55
C GLY A 141 -3.81 9.90 -3.04
N SER A 142 -4.70 10.36 -3.92
CA SER A 142 -4.47 10.39 -5.37
C SER A 142 -4.95 11.70 -5.97
N LEU A 143 -4.23 12.20 -6.98
CA LEU A 143 -4.68 13.29 -7.84
C LEU A 143 -5.69 12.79 -8.89
N HIS A 144 -5.59 11.51 -9.27
CA HIS A 144 -6.43 10.83 -10.25
C HIS A 144 -7.12 9.66 -9.54
N GLY A 145 -8.17 9.96 -8.77
CA GLY A 145 -8.88 8.98 -7.94
C GLY A 145 -9.54 7.86 -8.74
N GLU A 146 -9.95 8.16 -9.97
CA GLU A 146 -10.63 7.27 -10.90
C GLU A 146 -9.80 6.03 -11.26
N HIS A 147 -8.50 6.19 -11.48
CA HIS A 147 -7.61 5.07 -11.82
C HIS A 147 -7.49 4.07 -10.65
N ILE A 148 -7.58 4.56 -9.41
CA ILE A 148 -7.54 3.71 -8.21
C ILE A 148 -8.83 2.91 -8.09
N VAL A 149 -9.97 3.55 -8.34
CA VAL A 149 -11.27 2.87 -8.37
C VAL A 149 -11.28 1.80 -9.45
N GLU A 150 -10.89 2.14 -10.68
CA GLU A 150 -10.82 1.20 -11.80
C GLU A 150 -9.88 0.01 -11.50
N MET A 151 -8.70 0.28 -10.92
CA MET A 151 -7.75 -0.75 -10.49
C MET A 151 -8.37 -1.77 -9.54
N ILE A 152 -9.11 -1.29 -8.54
CA ILE A 152 -9.77 -2.15 -7.56
C ILE A 152 -10.82 -3.02 -8.24
N HIS A 153 -11.60 -2.45 -9.16
CA HIS A 153 -12.59 -3.23 -9.90
C HIS A 153 -11.95 -4.32 -10.74
N ARG A 154 -10.93 -3.99 -11.53
CA ARG A 154 -10.19 -4.97 -12.33
C ARG A 154 -9.64 -6.09 -11.44
N ARG A 155 -9.04 -5.75 -10.31
CA ARG A 155 -8.51 -6.74 -9.35
C ARG A 155 -9.58 -7.65 -8.79
N ASN A 156 -10.69 -7.08 -8.32
CA ASN A 156 -11.77 -7.84 -7.71
C ASN A 156 -12.42 -8.77 -8.74
N TYR A 157 -12.60 -8.31 -9.99
CA TYR A 157 -13.06 -9.12 -11.11
C TYR A 157 -12.13 -10.31 -11.42
N LEU A 158 -10.81 -10.11 -11.35
CA LEU A 158 -9.84 -11.21 -11.50
C LEU A 158 -10.00 -12.27 -10.41
N VAL A 159 -10.22 -11.86 -9.16
CA VAL A 159 -10.45 -12.78 -8.04
C VAL A 159 -11.73 -13.59 -8.25
N GLU A 160 -12.84 -12.92 -8.61
CA GLU A 160 -14.13 -13.56 -8.89
C GLU A 160 -14.02 -14.61 -10.00
N ASN A 161 -13.41 -14.25 -11.13
CA ASN A 161 -13.23 -15.19 -12.24
C ASN A 161 -12.29 -16.36 -11.90
N THR A 162 -11.27 -16.13 -11.09
CA THR A 162 -10.37 -17.21 -10.65
C THR A 162 -11.11 -18.19 -9.75
N LEU A 163 -12.01 -17.70 -8.89
CA LEU A 163 -12.86 -18.56 -8.04
C LEU A 163 -13.86 -19.37 -8.89
N LEU A 164 -14.42 -18.78 -9.95
CA LEU A 164 -15.34 -19.47 -10.87
C LEU A 164 -14.62 -20.53 -11.73
N CYS A 165 -13.35 -20.29 -12.09
CA CYS A 165 -12.54 -21.19 -12.89
C CYS A 165 -11.72 -22.22 -12.09
N SER A 166 -11.94 -22.34 -10.77
CA SER A 166 -11.39 -23.42 -9.97
C SER A 166 -12.42 -24.54 -9.81
N PRO A 167 -12.63 -25.43 -10.81
CA PRO A 167 -13.41 -26.63 -10.58
C PRO A 167 -12.66 -27.44 -9.54
N VAL A 168 -13.35 -27.71 -8.43
CA VAL A 168 -13.03 -28.80 -7.52
C VAL A 168 -12.81 -30.04 -8.39
N LEU A 169 -11.54 -30.44 -8.55
CA LEU A 169 -11.17 -31.71 -9.14
C LEU A 169 -11.75 -32.78 -8.22
N GLY A 170 -12.96 -33.21 -8.58
CA GLY A 170 -13.55 -34.43 -8.07
C GLY A 170 -12.56 -35.56 -8.31
N GLU A 171 -12.20 -36.22 -7.23
CA GLU A 171 -11.51 -37.49 -7.25
C GLU A 171 -12.36 -38.50 -8.02
N THR A 172 -12.03 -38.75 -9.28
CA THR A 172 -12.26 -40.05 -9.91
C THR A 172 -11.07 -40.46 -10.76
N SER A 173 -10.35 -41.43 -10.22
CA SER A 173 -9.35 -42.29 -10.84
C SER A 173 -9.61 -42.63 -12.32
N ALA A 174 -8.58 -42.58 -13.17
CA ALA A 174 -7.84 -43.79 -13.57
C ALA A 174 -6.82 -43.51 -14.70
N MET A 175 -5.60 -44.00 -14.47
CA MET A 175 -4.62 -44.55 -15.43
C MET A 175 -4.29 -43.78 -16.71
N GLY A 176 -3.03 -43.33 -16.81
CA GLY A 176 -2.30 -43.42 -18.08
C GLY A 176 -1.33 -42.28 -18.39
N ALA A 177 -0.06 -42.54 -18.12
CA ALA A 177 1.11 -42.16 -18.93
C ALA A 177 1.61 -40.69 -19.00
N SER A 178 2.89 -40.58 -18.67
CA SER A 178 3.92 -39.75 -19.31
C SER A 178 3.96 -38.24 -19.02
N GLY A 179 4.66 -37.91 -17.92
CA GLY A 179 5.96 -37.23 -18.03
C GLY A 179 6.02 -35.90 -18.80
N ARG A 180 5.33 -34.87 -18.30
CA ARG A 180 5.79 -33.48 -18.43
C ARG A 180 5.69 -32.82 -17.06
N HIS A 181 6.84 -32.59 -16.44
CA HIS A 181 6.96 -31.72 -15.27
C HIS A 181 6.76 -30.27 -15.72
N SER A 182 5.52 -29.86 -15.97
CA SER A 182 5.15 -28.46 -15.79
C SER A 182 5.11 -28.24 -14.29
N SER A 183 6.15 -27.64 -13.74
CA SER A 183 6.10 -27.08 -12.40
C SER A 183 4.99 -26.04 -12.40
N THR A 184 3.81 -26.44 -11.94
CA THR A 184 2.71 -25.55 -11.58
C THR A 184 3.24 -24.71 -10.43
N GLU A 185 3.89 -23.58 -10.75
CA GLU A 185 4.16 -22.55 -9.76
C GLU A 185 2.80 -22.20 -9.16
N ALA A 186 2.60 -22.58 -7.90
CA ALA A 186 1.41 -22.22 -7.16
C ALA A 186 1.34 -20.70 -7.16
N SER A 187 0.49 -20.15 -8.02
CA SER A 187 0.30 -18.70 -8.10
C SER A 187 -0.15 -18.22 -6.73
N THR A 188 0.49 -17.17 -6.23
CA THR A 188 0.13 -16.63 -4.92
C THR A 188 -1.34 -16.19 -4.98
N PRO A 189 -2.19 -16.63 -4.04
CA PRO A 189 -3.61 -16.29 -4.09
C PRO A 189 -3.79 -14.78 -4.01
N ILE A 190 -4.48 -14.22 -4.99
CA ILE A 190 -4.84 -12.80 -5.01
C ILE A 190 -6.10 -12.63 -4.17
N ARG A 191 -6.09 -11.63 -3.28
CA ARG A 191 -7.22 -11.22 -2.47
C ARG A 191 -7.92 -10.00 -3.05
N ARG A 192 -9.21 -9.95 -2.76
CA ARG A 192 -10.11 -8.85 -3.06
C ARG A 192 -9.79 -7.65 -2.17
N ILE A 193 -9.84 -6.45 -2.73
CA ILE A 193 -9.84 -5.20 -1.97
C ILE A 193 -11.29 -4.90 -1.56
N SER A 194 -11.58 -5.01 -0.26
CA SER A 194 -12.90 -4.80 0.32
C SER A 194 -13.10 -3.37 0.83
N ARG A 195 -12.01 -2.66 1.15
CA ARG A 195 -12.06 -1.31 1.70
C ARG A 195 -11.08 -0.35 1.01
N LEU A 196 -11.61 0.79 0.59
CA LEU A 196 -10.86 1.91 0.04
C LEU A 196 -11.12 3.17 0.87
N ASN A 197 -10.05 3.75 1.43
CA ASN A 197 -10.07 5.11 1.96
C ASN A 197 -9.27 5.99 1.00
N LEU A 198 -9.96 6.78 0.18
CA LEU A 198 -9.34 7.62 -0.84
C LEU A 198 -9.40 9.09 -0.42
N SER A 199 -8.25 9.73 -0.34
CA SER A 199 -8.16 11.19 -0.26
C SER A 199 -7.92 11.75 -1.65
N VAL A 200 -8.81 12.63 -2.11
CA VAL A 200 -8.66 13.33 -3.40
C VAL A 200 -8.58 14.83 -3.17
N GLU A 201 -7.89 15.53 -4.07
CA GLU A 201 -7.81 16.99 -4.03
C GLU A 201 -9.22 17.62 -4.14
N GLU A 202 -9.43 18.75 -3.44
CA GLU A 202 -10.64 19.58 -3.47
C GLU A 202 -10.88 20.20 -4.86
N ASP A 203 -11.15 19.37 -5.86
CA ASP A 203 -11.65 19.77 -7.17
C ASP A 203 -13.03 19.13 -7.38
N GLU A 204 -14.05 19.97 -7.54
CA GLU A 204 -15.44 19.52 -7.74
C GLU A 204 -15.58 18.59 -8.95
N GLN A 205 -14.78 18.79 -10.00
CA GLN A 205 -14.79 17.94 -11.18
C GLN A 205 -14.20 16.56 -10.87
N VAL A 206 -13.09 16.50 -10.12
CA VAL A 206 -12.45 15.24 -9.71
C VAL A 206 -13.39 14.43 -8.81
N LEU A 207 -14.00 15.09 -7.82
CA LEU A 207 -14.98 14.45 -6.94
C LEU A 207 -16.19 13.91 -7.72
N ALA A 208 -16.76 14.72 -8.62
CA ALA A 208 -17.87 14.29 -9.45
C ALA A 208 -17.52 13.08 -10.33
N TYR A 209 -16.30 13.06 -10.88
CA TYR A 209 -15.83 11.97 -11.71
C TYR A 209 -15.61 10.67 -10.91
N VAL A 210 -14.99 10.75 -9.73
CA VAL A 210 -14.82 9.60 -8.82
C VAL A 210 -16.18 9.04 -8.41
N HIS A 211 -17.14 9.90 -8.06
CA HIS A 211 -18.51 9.49 -7.75
C HIS A 211 -19.22 8.84 -8.94
N HIS A 212 -19.05 9.38 -10.14
CA HIS A 212 -19.61 8.80 -11.36
C HIS A 212 -19.03 7.39 -11.61
N SER A 213 -17.72 7.23 -11.53
CA SER A 213 -17.06 5.92 -11.64
C SER A 213 -17.62 4.93 -10.62
N LEU A 214 -17.67 5.31 -9.34
CA LEU A 214 -18.21 4.44 -8.28
C LEU A 214 -19.67 4.02 -8.55
N ARG A 215 -20.53 4.93 -9.01
CA ARG A 215 -21.92 4.61 -9.35
C ARG A 215 -22.02 3.66 -10.54
N ALA A 216 -21.23 3.90 -11.59
CA ALA A 216 -21.19 3.02 -12.75
C ALA A 216 -20.85 1.58 -12.33
N TYR A 217 -19.95 1.42 -11.35
CA TYR A 217 -19.55 0.10 -10.88
C TYR A 217 -20.51 -0.55 -9.88
N GLN A 218 -21.13 0.23 -8.99
CA GLN A 218 -22.18 -0.29 -8.10
C GLN A 218 -23.39 -0.84 -8.88
N GLY A 219 -23.61 -0.38 -10.11
CA GLY A 219 -24.64 -0.94 -10.99
C GLY A 219 -24.27 -2.28 -11.65
N ILE A 220 -22.99 -2.66 -11.64
CA ILE A 220 -22.47 -3.84 -12.35
C ILE A 220 -22.16 -4.99 -11.38
N SER A 221 -21.73 -4.68 -10.15
CA SER A 221 -21.33 -5.65 -9.13
C SER A 221 -22.42 -5.87 -8.09
N SER A 222 -22.72 -7.12 -7.75
CA SER A 222 -23.61 -7.48 -6.63
C SER A 222 -23.00 -7.19 -5.26
N GLU A 223 -21.70 -6.89 -5.21
CA GLU A 223 -20.96 -6.73 -3.97
C GLU A 223 -20.51 -5.28 -3.72
N THR A 224 -20.60 -4.86 -2.45
CA THR A 224 -20.30 -3.50 -1.99
C THR A 224 -18.83 -3.36 -1.56
N ILE A 225 -18.11 -2.46 -2.22
CA ILE A 225 -16.80 -1.98 -1.74
C ILE A 225 -17.08 -0.85 -0.75
N GLU A 226 -16.48 -0.91 0.44
CA GLU A 226 -16.56 0.19 1.41
C GLU A 226 -15.62 1.31 0.95
N VAL A 227 -16.18 2.33 0.29
CA VAL A 227 -15.42 3.47 -0.23
C VAL A 227 -15.69 4.72 0.58
N HIS A 228 -14.64 5.22 1.22
CA HIS A 228 -14.64 6.51 1.94
C HIS A 228 -13.83 7.51 1.14
N ILE A 229 -14.51 8.53 0.60
CA ILE A 229 -13.84 9.65 -0.07
C ILE A 229 -13.73 10.79 0.92
N THR A 230 -12.50 11.25 1.12
CA THR A 230 -12.22 12.45 1.90
C THR A 230 -11.70 13.54 0.99
N SER A 231 -12.39 14.67 1.03
CA SER A 231 -11.95 15.89 0.39
C SER A 231 -10.66 16.38 1.05
N HIS A 232 -9.64 16.68 0.26
CA HIS A 232 -8.36 17.16 0.75
C HIS A 232 -8.11 18.57 0.27
N ASN A 233 -8.04 19.52 1.20
CA ASN A 233 -7.74 20.91 0.88
C ASN A 233 -6.26 21.09 0.50
N PRO A 234 -5.93 21.33 -0.78
CA PRO A 234 -4.55 21.47 -1.23
C PRO A 234 -3.89 22.72 -0.64
N ARG A 235 -4.65 23.76 -0.25
CA ARG A 235 -4.10 25.00 0.33
C ARG A 235 -3.43 24.80 1.68
N LEU A 236 -3.69 23.68 2.36
CA LEU A 236 -2.97 23.29 3.57
C LEU A 236 -1.55 22.76 3.28
N PHE A 237 -1.23 22.51 2.01
CA PHE A 237 -0.03 21.78 1.59
C PHE A 237 0.70 22.40 0.39
N TYR A 238 0.04 23.20 -0.44
CA TYR A 238 0.64 23.92 -1.55
C TYR A 238 0.66 25.41 -1.24
N HIS A 239 1.86 25.97 -1.03
CA HIS A 239 2.08 27.40 -1.20
C HIS A 239 2.51 27.62 -2.66
N PRO A 240 1.77 28.39 -3.47
CA PRO A 240 2.27 28.83 -4.76
C PRO A 240 3.56 29.64 -4.53
N GLU A 241 4.58 29.35 -5.34
CA GLU A 241 5.81 30.16 -5.41
C GLU A 241 5.54 31.53 -6.02
#